data_AF-A0A059A8H9-F1
#
_entry.id   AF-A0A059A8H9-F1
#
_cell.length_a   1.000
_cell.length_b   1.000
_cell.length_c   1.000
_cell.angle_alpha   90.00
_cell.angle_beta   90.00
_cell.angle_gamma   90.00
#
_symmetry.space_group_name_H-M   'P 1'
#
loop_
_entity.id
_entity.type
_entity.pdbx_description
1 polymer ?
#
loop_
_entity_poly.entity_id
_entity_poly.type
_entity_poly.pdbx_seq_one_letter_code
_entity_poly.pdbx_strand_id
1 'polypeptide(L)'
;MPETQCCENPPTLSITSVGIGCVAEIGGLKPYITGPPDAKLAVLLVSDVFGYEAPKLRKLADKVASRGFYVVVLHFIYGDPYVPDNPKRPIAVWRQSHGTVCFDFQFKSLSV
;
A
#
# COMPACT_ATOMS: atom_id res chain seq x y z
N MET A 1 2.19 -11.35 30.11
CA MET A 1 0.81 -11.38 29.54
C MET A 1 0.93 -11.04 28.06
N PRO A 2 0.56 -11.92 27.12
CA PRO A 2 0.74 -11.66 25.70
C PRO A 2 -0.39 -10.77 25.14
N GLU A 3 0.03 -9.63 24.63
CA GLU A 3 -0.43 -8.91 23.42
C GLU A 3 -1.94 -8.83 23.14
N THR A 4 -2.60 -7.87 23.79
CA THR A 4 -3.93 -7.35 23.43
C THR A 4 -3.95 -6.53 22.13
N GLN A 5 -2.81 -6.32 21.48
CA GLN A 5 -2.70 -5.51 20.26
C GLN A 5 -3.44 -6.09 19.04
N CYS A 6 -3.75 -7.39 19.04
CA CYS A 6 -4.52 -8.01 17.96
C CYS A 6 -6.02 -7.69 18.01
N CYS A 7 -6.55 -7.21 19.15
CA CYS A 7 -7.98 -7.01 19.37
C CYS A 7 -8.42 -5.53 19.39
N GLU A 8 -7.48 -4.60 19.19
CA GLU A 8 -7.81 -3.18 19.17
C GLU A 8 -8.21 -2.71 17.76
N ASN A 9 -9.29 -1.94 17.70
CA ASN A 9 -9.70 -1.24 16.48
C ASN A 9 -8.54 -0.36 15.97
N PRO A 10 -8.44 -0.11 14.65
CA PRO A 10 -7.42 0.78 14.11
C PRO A 10 -7.44 2.15 14.79
N PRO A 11 -6.26 2.69 15.19
CA PRO A 11 -6.18 4.09 15.56
C PRO A 11 -6.76 4.97 14.46
N THR A 12 -7.48 6.01 14.86
CA THR A 12 -8.05 7.02 13.95
C THR A 12 -6.96 7.57 13.03
N LEU A 13 -7.31 7.83 11.76
CA LEU A 13 -6.42 8.37 10.73
C LEU A 13 -5.79 9.70 11.19
N SER A 14 -4.65 9.63 11.87
CA SER A 14 -3.83 10.81 12.16
C SER A 14 -3.01 11.14 10.93
N ILE A 15 -3.16 12.36 10.44
CA ILE A 15 -2.48 12.95 9.27
C ILE A 15 -0.94 13.02 9.47
N THR A 16 -0.42 12.60 10.63
CA THR A 16 0.97 12.72 11.06
C THR A 16 1.89 11.54 10.75
N SER A 17 1.44 10.46 10.10
CA SER A 17 2.40 9.42 9.66
C SER A 17 3.02 9.77 8.32
N VAL A 18 3.93 10.74 8.33
CA VAL A 18 4.90 10.89 7.24
C VAL A 18 5.83 9.68 7.35
N GLY A 19 5.65 8.71 6.44
CA GLY A 19 6.58 7.58 6.33
C GLY A 19 7.99 8.07 6.00
N ILE A 20 9.02 7.31 6.38
CA ILE A 20 10.43 7.68 6.15
C ILE A 20 10.78 7.66 4.65
N GLY A 21 10.11 6.78 3.91
CA GLY A 21 10.27 6.58 2.48
C GLY A 21 9.64 7.66 1.61
N CYS A 22 9.61 7.39 0.31
CA CYS A 22 9.09 8.32 -0.70
C CYS A 22 8.05 7.64 -1.59
N VAL A 23 7.25 8.47 -2.27
CA VAL A 23 6.37 8.00 -3.34
C VAL A 23 7.04 8.31 -4.67
N ALA A 24 7.27 7.29 -5.49
CA ALA A 24 7.84 7.43 -6.84
C ALA A 24 7.00 6.65 -7.83
N GLU A 25 6.90 7.16 -9.06
CA GLU A 25 6.11 6.49 -10.10
C GLU A 25 6.88 5.32 -10.71
N ILE A 26 6.26 4.13 -10.71
CA ILE A 26 6.80 2.90 -11.30
C ILE A 26 5.68 2.25 -12.10
N GLY A 27 5.87 2.16 -13.42
CA GLY A 27 4.90 1.47 -14.30
C GLY A 27 3.48 2.05 -14.27
N GLY A 28 3.35 3.37 -14.08
CA GLY A 28 2.06 4.06 -13.95
C GLY A 28 1.37 3.87 -12.60
N LEU A 29 2.00 3.16 -11.66
CA LEU A 29 1.59 3.10 -10.26
C LEU A 29 2.42 4.09 -9.46
N LYS A 30 1.85 4.58 -8.35
CA LYS A 30 2.56 5.41 -7.38
C LYS A 30 2.80 4.61 -6.10
N PRO A 31 3.76 3.67 -6.06
CA PRO A 31 4.10 2.99 -4.82
C PRO A 31 4.75 3.92 -3.80
N TYR A 32 4.62 3.54 -2.53
CA TYR A 32 5.52 4.03 -1.48
C TYR A 32 6.73 3.10 -1.37
N ILE A 33 7.93 3.67 -1.31
CA ILE A 33 9.20 2.97 -1.37
C ILE A 33 10.03 3.35 -0.15
N THR A 34 10.61 2.35 0.52
CA THR A 34 11.44 2.56 1.71
C THR A 34 12.53 1.49 1.81
N GLY A 35 13.63 1.81 2.49
CA GLY A 35 14.79 0.92 2.65
C GLY A 35 15.95 1.20 1.69
N PRO A 36 17.08 0.48 1.86
CA PRO A 36 18.30 0.73 1.11
C PRO A 36 18.16 0.30 -0.37
N PRO A 37 18.62 1.12 -1.33
CA PRO A 37 18.50 0.81 -2.77
C PRO A 37 19.41 -0.36 -3.22
N ASP A 38 20.42 -0.70 -2.43
CA ASP A 38 21.36 -1.80 -2.65
C ASP A 38 20.99 -3.07 -1.88
N ALA A 39 19.79 -3.15 -1.30
CA ALA A 39 19.33 -4.36 -0.61
C ALA A 39 19.31 -5.56 -1.57
N LYS A 40 19.81 -6.70 -1.09
CA LYS A 40 19.79 -7.96 -1.86
C LYS A 40 18.42 -8.63 -1.92
N LEU A 41 17.53 -8.27 -0.99
CA LEU A 41 16.19 -8.84 -0.85
C LEU A 41 15.17 -7.72 -0.84
N ALA A 42 14.07 -7.94 -1.56
CA ALA A 42 12.95 -7.02 -1.63
C ALA A 42 11.68 -7.64 -1.04
N VAL A 43 10.84 -6.81 -0.43
CA VAL A 43 9.52 -7.16 0.08
C VAL A 43 8.47 -6.32 -0.63
N LEU A 44 7.49 -6.98 -1.23
CA LEU A 44 6.34 -6.33 -1.85
C LEU A 44 5.16 -6.39 -0.88
N LEU A 45 4.67 -5.23 -0.47
CA LEU A 45 3.44 -5.09 0.30
C LEU A 45 2.34 -4.57 -0.62
N VAL A 46 1.15 -5.15 -0.53
CA VAL A 46 -0.02 -4.72 -1.30
C VAL A 46 -1.07 -4.22 -0.33
N SER A 47 -1.57 -3.00 -0.55
CA SER A 47 -2.61 -2.43 0.30
C SER A 47 -3.94 -3.13 0.12
N ASP A 48 -4.74 -3.14 1.18
CA ASP A 48 -6.16 -3.47 1.09
C ASP A 48 -6.98 -2.29 0.48
N VAL A 49 -8.30 -2.37 0.61
CA VAL A 49 -9.27 -1.39 0.09
C VAL A 49 -9.10 0.02 0.68
N PHE A 50 -8.38 0.18 1.80
CA PHE A 50 -8.15 1.48 2.44
C PHE A 50 -6.90 2.20 1.89
N GLY A 51 -6.05 1.50 1.14
CA GLY A 51 -4.82 2.07 0.58
C GLY A 51 -3.70 2.22 1.61
N TYR A 52 -2.50 2.59 1.13
CA TYR A 52 -1.33 2.80 1.99
C TYR A 52 -1.26 4.18 2.63
N GLU A 53 -2.11 5.13 2.21
CA GLU A 53 -2.20 6.45 2.84
C GLU A 53 -2.72 6.32 4.28
N ALA A 54 -3.42 5.23 4.58
CA ALA A 54 -3.66 4.81 5.95
C ALA A 54 -2.33 4.52 6.67
N PRO A 55 -2.14 5.03 7.90
CA PRO A 55 -0.84 5.13 8.55
C PRO A 55 -0.18 3.77 8.86
N LYS A 56 -0.96 2.70 8.92
CA LYS A 56 -0.48 1.37 9.35
C LYS A 56 0.48 0.74 8.34
N LEU A 57 0.17 0.83 7.05
CA LEU A 57 0.90 0.08 6.04
C LEU A 57 2.29 0.68 5.78
N ARG A 58 2.38 2.02 5.72
CA ARG A 58 3.69 2.72 5.64
C ARG A 58 4.56 2.46 6.86
N LYS A 59 3.99 2.47 8.07
CA LYS A 59 4.74 2.12 9.31
C LYS A 59 5.26 0.68 9.29
N LEU A 60 4.46 -0.27 8.80
CA LEU A 60 4.90 -1.65 8.63
C LEU A 60 6.05 -1.72 7.61
N ALA A 61 5.92 -1.05 6.47
CA ALA A 61 6.95 -0.99 5.45
C ALA A 61 8.28 -0.44 6.01
N ASP A 62 8.22 0.66 6.77
CA ASP A 62 9.40 1.25 7.39
C ASP A 62 10.07 0.31 8.40
N LYS A 63 9.28 -0.44 9.19
CA LYS A 63 9.80 -1.46 10.12
C LYS A 63 10.43 -2.65 9.41
N VAL A 64 9.90 -3.05 8.25
CA VAL A 64 10.50 -4.10 7.42
C VAL A 64 11.79 -3.57 6.78
N ALA A 65 11.78 -2.36 6.25
CA ALA A 65 12.97 -1.72 5.68
C ALA A 65 14.08 -1.55 6.71
N SER A 66 13.75 -1.26 7.97
CA SER A 66 14.73 -1.18 9.06
C SER A 66 15.43 -2.52 9.36
N ARG A 67 15.00 -3.63 8.75
CA ARG A 67 15.66 -4.94 8.80
C ARG A 67 16.56 -5.21 7.58
N GLY A 68 16.80 -4.21 6.74
CA GLY A 68 17.71 -4.28 5.58
C GLY A 68 17.05 -4.74 4.28
N PHE A 69 15.72 -4.66 4.18
CA PHE A 69 14.97 -5.00 2.97
C PHE A 69 14.68 -3.74 2.15
N TYR A 70 14.68 -3.87 0.82
CA TYR A 70 14.04 -2.89 -0.05
C TYR A 70 12.54 -3.16 -0.08
N VAL A 71 11.72 -2.20 0.33
CA VAL A 71 10.28 -2.40 0.49
C VAL A 71 9.52 -1.50 -0.47
N VAL A 72 8.62 -2.11 -1.23
CA VAL A 72 7.70 -1.43 -2.13
C VAL A 72 6.29 -1.71 -1.67
N VAL A 73 5.51 -0.65 -1.45
CA VAL A 73 4.09 -0.72 -1.09
C VAL A 73 3.27 -0.30 -2.28
N LEU A 74 2.63 -1.25 -2.94
CA LEU A 74 1.71 -1.00 -4.05
C LEU A 74 0.29 -0.78 -3.52
N HIS A 75 -0.44 0.10 -4.20
CA HIS A 75 -1.90 0.19 -4.10
C HIS A 75 -2.50 0.17 -5.51
N PHE A 76 -3.52 -0.66 -5.73
CA PHE A 76 -4.17 -0.83 -7.03
C PHE A 76 -5.49 -0.06 -7.15
N ILE A 77 -5.77 0.81 -6.18
CA ILE A 77 -7.00 1.59 -6.06
C ILE A 77 -6.83 3.04 -6.51
N TYR A 78 -5.66 3.41 -7.07
CA TYR A 78 -5.38 4.70 -7.74
C TYR A 78 -5.84 5.97 -7.00
N GLY A 79 -5.71 5.98 -5.67
CA GLY A 79 -6.08 7.13 -4.84
C GLY A 79 -7.58 7.20 -4.50
N ASP A 80 -8.33 6.14 -4.78
CA ASP A 80 -9.77 6.03 -4.47
C ASP A 80 -10.05 4.93 -3.41
N PRO A 81 -9.58 5.10 -2.15
CA PRO A 81 -9.81 4.13 -1.09
C PRO A 81 -11.27 4.08 -0.65
N TYR A 82 -11.65 2.93 -0.10
CA TYR A 82 -12.93 2.77 0.56
C TYR A 82 -12.98 3.59 1.85
N VAL A 83 -14.06 4.35 2.05
CA VAL A 83 -14.31 5.17 3.25
C VAL A 83 -15.56 4.64 3.96
N PRO A 84 -15.43 3.96 5.12
CA PRO A 84 -16.56 3.36 5.83
C PRO A 84 -17.66 4.35 6.20
N ASP A 85 -17.28 5.57 6.58
CA ASP A 85 -18.18 6.62 7.04
C ASP A 85 -18.91 7.35 5.89
N ASN A 86 -18.76 6.90 4.65
CA ASN A 86 -19.47 7.47 3.50
C ASN A 86 -20.77 6.69 3.21
N PRO A 87 -21.93 7.12 3.72
CA PRO A 87 -23.19 6.41 3.52
C PRO A 87 -23.66 6.40 2.06
N LYS A 88 -23.17 7.33 1.23
CA LYS A 88 -23.52 7.42 -0.20
C LYS A 88 -22.79 6.38 -1.05
N ARG A 89 -21.70 5.80 -0.52
CA ARG A 89 -20.86 4.87 -1.25
C ARG A 89 -20.48 3.66 -0.37
N PRO A 90 -21.46 2.80 -0.04
CA PRO A 90 -21.19 1.58 0.70
C PRO A 90 -20.24 0.66 -0.08
N ILE A 91 -19.59 -0.28 0.60
CA ILE A 91 -18.53 -1.13 0.00
C ILE A 91 -18.96 -1.86 -1.27
N ALA A 92 -20.23 -2.27 -1.36
CA ALA A 92 -20.79 -2.92 -2.55
C ALA A 92 -20.81 -2.00 -3.77
N VAL A 93 -21.05 -0.69 -3.58
CA VAL A 93 -21.03 0.33 -4.62
C VAL A 93 -19.59 0.74 -4.95
N TRP A 94 -18.73 0.93 -3.94
CA TRP A 94 -17.31 1.22 -4.16
C TRP A 94 -16.64 0.13 -5.01
N ARG A 95 -16.89 -1.15 -4.72
CA ARG A 95 -16.30 -2.28 -5.44
C ARG A 95 -16.62 -2.30 -6.94
N GLN A 96 -17.74 -1.73 -7.36
CA GLN A 96 -18.11 -1.65 -8.78
C GLN A 96 -17.14 -0.75 -9.57
N SER A 97 -16.51 0.23 -8.92
CA SER A 97 -15.45 1.06 -9.51
C SER A 97 -14.07 0.41 -9.50
N HIS A 98 -13.91 -0.72 -8.79
CA HIS A 98 -12.63 -1.39 -8.52
C HIS A 98 -12.70 -2.89 -8.83
N GLY A 99 -13.39 -3.26 -9.91
CA GLY A 99 -13.49 -4.64 -10.38
C GLY A 99 -12.13 -5.21 -10.81
N THR A 100 -12.08 -6.52 -11.04
CA THR A 100 -10.88 -7.18 -11.56
C THR A 100 -10.51 -6.57 -12.91
N VAL A 101 -9.44 -5.78 -12.93
CA VAL A 101 -8.80 -5.41 -14.19
C VAL A 101 -8.12 -6.67 -14.74
N CYS A 102 -8.45 -7.03 -15.98
CA CYS A 102 -7.66 -8.00 -16.71
C CYS A 102 -6.33 -7.30 -17.03
N PHE A 103 -5.31 -7.54 -16.21
CA PHE A 103 -3.95 -7.10 -16.52
C PHE A 103 -3.43 -7.99 -17.65
N ASP A 104 -3.61 -7.54 -18.90
CA ASP A 104 -2.79 -8.01 -20.00
C ASP A 104 -1.38 -7.48 -19.78
N PHE A 105 -0.56 -8.29 -19.10
CA PHE A 105 0.89 -8.09 -19.06
C PHE A 105 1.44 -8.28 -20.48
N GLN A 106 1.39 -7.23 -21.30
CA GLN A 106 2.18 -7.16 -22.52
C GLN A 106 3.63 -6.94 -22.08
N PHE A 107 4.36 -8.03 -21.88
CA PHE A 107 5.82 -8.00 -21.92
C PHE A 107 6.19 -7.50 -23.33
N LYS A 108 6.39 -6.20 -23.49
CA LYS A 108 7.20 -5.70 -24.60
C LYS A 108 8.60 -6.24 -24.33
N SER A 109 8.95 -7.32 -25.02
CA SER A 109 10.32 -7.76 -25.15
C SER A 109 11.14 -6.54 -25.53
N LEU A 110 12.01 -6.07 -24.63
CA LEU A 110 13.10 -5.21 -25.06
C LEU A 110 13.99 -6.09 -25.93
N SER A 111 13.91 -5.89 -27.24
CA SER A 111 14.93 -6.37 -28.15
C SER A 111 16.23 -5.65 -27.78
N VAL A 112 17.23 -6.44 -27.37
CA VAL A 112 18.62 -6.01 -27.22
C VAL A 112 19.26 -5.95 -28.60
#